data_AF-A0A3N5MXM1-F1
#
_entry.id   AF-A0A3N5MXM1-F1
#
_cell.length_a   1.000
_cell.length_b   1.000
_cell.length_c   1.000
_cell.angle_alpha   90.00
_cell.angle_beta   90.00
_cell.angle_gamma   90.00
#
_symmetry.space_group_name_H-M   'P 1'
#
loop_
_entity.id
_entity.type
_entity.pdbx_description
1 polymer ?
#
loop_
_entity_poly.entity_id
_entity_poly.type
_entity_poly.pdbx_seq_one_letter_code
_entity_poly.pdbx_strand_id
1 'polypeptide(L)'
;AGGFGVAEGYHTIQFAGVGGDFQVIKDINQMYQAQGKPVPKEQEISVFYNRGVMIAAIHAEAARNAIKAKGGAKPSSEDVKNGLEAVKGFTLGGMVPPMEVTQEDHEGGGWVQVWTVKGGQLVKDGDWFQAYRDVIKKHLAATN
;
A
#
# COMPACT_ATOMS: atom_id res chain seq x y z
N ALA A 1 28.12 -8.97 -8.83
CA ALA A 1 27.04 -9.90 -9.18
C ALA A 1 25.95 -9.77 -8.13
N GLY A 2 24.71 -9.52 -8.54
CA GLY A 2 23.55 -9.34 -7.68
C GLY A 2 22.28 -9.52 -8.52
N GLY A 3 21.16 -9.80 -7.87
CA GLY A 3 19.90 -10.11 -8.55
C GLY A 3 19.31 -11.45 -8.11
N PHE A 4 18.10 -11.75 -8.54
CA PHE A 4 17.34 -12.90 -8.03
C PHE A 4 18.04 -14.26 -8.24
N GLY A 5 18.83 -14.42 -9.31
CA GLY A 5 19.53 -15.68 -9.59
C GLY A 5 20.56 -16.11 -8.53
N VAL A 6 21.07 -15.19 -7.72
CA VAL A 6 21.98 -15.52 -6.59
C VAL A 6 21.31 -15.38 -5.23
N ALA A 7 20.02 -15.03 -5.22
CA ALA A 7 19.24 -14.75 -4.02
C ALA A 7 18.15 -15.81 -3.78
N GLU A 8 18.18 -16.95 -4.47
CA GLU A 8 17.21 -18.04 -4.29
C GLU A 8 17.08 -18.42 -2.80
N GLY A 9 15.84 -18.51 -2.31
CA GLY A 9 15.55 -18.76 -0.89
C GLY A 9 15.66 -17.54 0.03
N TYR A 10 16.03 -16.36 -0.48
CA TYR A 10 16.01 -15.14 0.32
C TYR A 10 14.58 -14.74 0.67
N HIS A 11 14.33 -14.53 1.97
CA HIS A 11 13.07 -14.04 2.50
C HIS A 11 13.13 -12.53 2.74
N THR A 12 12.05 -11.82 2.39
CA THR A 12 11.91 -10.39 2.63
C THR A 12 10.49 -10.05 3.04
N ILE A 13 10.32 -8.93 3.74
CA ILE A 13 9.01 -8.39 4.09
C ILE A 13 8.61 -7.29 3.11
N GLN A 14 7.34 -7.27 2.75
CA GLN A 14 6.72 -6.21 1.97
C GLN A 14 5.44 -5.73 2.65
N PHE A 15 5.14 -4.44 2.53
CA PHE A 15 3.93 -3.81 3.06
C PHE A 15 2.96 -3.36 1.95
N ALA A 16 3.30 -3.69 0.69
CA ALA A 16 2.44 -3.62 -0.47
C ALA A 16 2.71 -4.86 -1.34
N GLY A 17 1.73 -5.25 -2.15
CA GLY A 17 1.83 -6.38 -3.06
C GLY A 17 2.94 -6.18 -4.10
N VAL A 18 3.52 -7.29 -4.57
CA VAL A 18 4.62 -7.31 -5.55
C VAL A 18 4.11 -7.81 -6.90
N GLY A 19 4.70 -7.34 -7.98
CA GLY A 19 4.29 -7.67 -9.35
C GLY A 19 3.24 -6.72 -9.92
N GLY A 20 2.79 -7.01 -11.14
CA GLY A 20 1.86 -6.17 -11.91
C GLY A 20 0.42 -6.68 -11.96
N ASP A 21 0.10 -7.79 -11.30
CA ASP A 21 -1.23 -8.43 -11.39
C ASP A 21 -2.25 -7.84 -10.40
N PHE A 22 -2.33 -6.51 -10.36
CA PHE A 22 -3.33 -5.78 -9.58
C PHE A 22 -4.16 -4.90 -10.51
N GLN A 23 -5.45 -4.79 -10.23
CA GLN A 23 -6.36 -4.01 -11.09
C GLN A 23 -5.88 -2.56 -11.26
N VAL A 24 -5.42 -1.92 -10.18
CA VAL A 24 -4.90 -0.54 -10.24
C VAL A 24 -3.69 -0.39 -11.18
N ILE A 25 -2.81 -1.40 -11.27
CA ILE A 25 -1.67 -1.38 -12.21
C ILE A 25 -2.16 -1.55 -13.65
N LYS A 26 -3.13 -2.44 -13.87
CA LYS A 26 -3.79 -2.62 -15.17
C LYS A 26 -4.46 -1.33 -15.63
N ASP A 27 -5.17 -0.64 -14.74
CA ASP A 27 -5.83 0.64 -15.01
C ASP A 27 -4.82 1.74 -15.35
N ILE A 28 -3.71 1.84 -14.60
CA ILE A 28 -2.62 2.76 -14.92
C ILE A 28 -2.07 2.46 -16.31
N ASN A 29 -1.82 1.20 -16.65
CA ASN A 29 -1.29 0.83 -17.95
C ASN A 29 -2.24 1.17 -19.10
N GLN A 30 -3.54 0.91 -18.91
CA GLN A 30 -4.58 1.31 -19.87
C GLN A 30 -4.64 2.83 -20.04
N MET A 31 -4.55 3.60 -18.95
CA MET A 31 -4.51 5.06 -19.00
C MET A 31 -3.32 5.58 -19.85
N TYR A 32 -2.12 5.02 -19.67
CA TYR A 32 -0.95 5.41 -20.46
C TYR A 32 -1.13 5.05 -21.94
N GLN A 33 -1.62 3.85 -22.24
CA GLN A 33 -1.90 3.42 -23.61
C GLN A 33 -2.94 4.32 -24.29
N ALA A 34 -4.04 4.66 -23.61
CA ALA A 34 -5.06 5.57 -24.11
C ALA A 34 -4.52 6.99 -24.39
N GLN A 35 -3.47 7.40 -23.67
CA GLN A 35 -2.77 8.66 -23.90
C GLN A 35 -1.69 8.57 -24.99
N GLY A 36 -1.52 7.42 -25.66
CA GLY A 36 -0.45 7.19 -26.63
C GLY A 36 0.96 7.19 -26.00
N LYS A 37 1.06 6.94 -24.70
CA LYS A 37 2.33 6.92 -23.95
C LYS A 37 2.74 5.47 -23.65
N PRO A 38 4.06 5.20 -23.61
CA PRO A 38 4.54 3.91 -23.11
C PRO A 38 4.17 3.75 -21.64
N VAL A 39 3.92 2.51 -21.21
CA VAL A 39 3.75 2.21 -19.79
C VAL A 39 5.03 2.59 -19.01
N PRO A 40 4.93 2.99 -17.73
CA PRO A 40 6.10 3.37 -16.93
C PRO A 40 7.09 2.20 -16.78
N LYS A 41 8.33 2.39 -17.21
CA LYS A 41 9.42 1.40 -17.05
C LYS A 41 9.71 1.07 -15.59
N GLU A 42 9.41 2.00 -14.68
CA GLU A 42 9.63 1.85 -13.24
C GLU A 42 8.79 0.69 -12.64
N GLN A 43 7.74 0.24 -13.34
CA GLN A 43 6.97 -0.95 -12.97
C GLN A 43 7.80 -2.25 -13.00
N GLU A 44 8.94 -2.27 -13.70
CA GLU A 44 9.88 -3.41 -13.69
C GLU A 44 10.40 -3.69 -12.27
N ILE A 45 10.56 -2.65 -11.45
CA ILE A 45 10.88 -2.78 -10.03
C ILE A 45 9.59 -2.60 -9.21
N SER A 46 8.67 -3.54 -9.42
CA SER A 46 7.30 -3.47 -8.91
C SER A 46 7.18 -3.16 -7.42
N VAL A 47 8.13 -3.61 -6.58
CA VAL A 47 8.12 -3.32 -5.14
C VAL A 47 8.07 -1.81 -4.86
N PHE A 48 8.95 -1.01 -5.48
CA PHE A 48 8.98 0.43 -5.23
C PHE A 48 7.83 1.15 -5.91
N TYR A 49 7.50 0.72 -7.12
CA TYR A 49 6.38 1.28 -7.86
C TYR A 49 5.06 1.11 -7.09
N ASN A 50 4.79 -0.10 -6.60
CA ASN A 50 3.56 -0.43 -5.89
C ASN A 50 3.48 0.27 -4.53
N ARG A 51 4.61 0.56 -3.86
CA ARG A 51 4.62 1.42 -2.66
C ARG A 51 4.19 2.85 -2.98
N GLY A 52 4.65 3.41 -4.10
CA GLY A 52 4.19 4.71 -4.58
C GLY A 52 2.69 4.71 -4.88
N VAL A 53 2.21 3.68 -5.57
CA VAL A 53 0.77 3.50 -5.87
C VAL A 53 -0.05 3.37 -4.58
N MET A 54 0.39 2.57 -3.61
CA MET A 54 -0.24 2.45 -2.29
C MET A 54 -0.38 3.81 -1.61
N ILE A 55 0.72 4.57 -1.50
CA ILE A 55 0.73 5.88 -0.84
C ILE A 55 -0.24 6.82 -1.55
N ALA A 56 -0.18 6.92 -2.88
CA ALA A 56 -1.07 7.77 -3.65
C ALA A 56 -2.55 7.36 -3.48
N ALA A 57 -2.84 6.07 -3.46
CA ALA A 57 -4.20 5.56 -3.35
C ALA A 57 -4.81 5.83 -1.96
N ILE A 58 -4.04 5.68 -0.88
CA ILE A 58 -4.50 6.01 0.49
C ILE A 58 -4.82 7.51 0.60
N HIS A 59 -3.96 8.38 0.05
CA HIS A 59 -4.22 9.82 0.04
C HIS A 59 -5.42 10.19 -0.83
N ALA A 60 -5.62 9.51 -1.97
CA ALA A 60 -6.80 9.69 -2.79
C ALA A 60 -8.08 9.25 -2.07
N GLU A 61 -8.03 8.19 -1.28
CA GLU A 61 -9.15 7.74 -0.44
C GLU A 61 -9.47 8.74 0.67
N ALA A 62 -8.45 9.29 1.33
CA ALA A 62 -8.62 10.35 2.32
C ALA A 62 -9.33 11.58 1.72
N ALA A 63 -8.87 12.03 0.54
CA ALA A 63 -9.50 13.14 -0.17
C ALA A 63 -10.93 12.81 -0.60
N ARG A 64 -11.19 11.58 -1.08
CA ARG A 64 -12.53 11.11 -1.45
C ARG A 64 -13.49 11.16 -0.25
N ASN A 65 -13.06 10.67 0.90
CA ASN A 65 -13.83 10.70 2.14
C ASN A 65 -14.14 12.14 2.57
N ALA A 66 -13.15 13.02 2.53
CA ALA A 66 -13.31 14.43 2.86
C ALA A 66 -14.30 15.14 1.93
N ILE A 67 -14.16 14.96 0.60
CA ILE A 67 -15.07 15.55 -0.40
C ILE A 67 -16.50 15.03 -0.18
N LYS A 68 -16.66 13.73 0.09
CA LYS A 68 -17.97 13.13 0.36
C LYS A 68 -18.61 13.71 1.63
N ALA A 69 -17.84 13.85 2.72
CA ALA A 69 -18.32 14.46 3.97
C ALA A 69 -18.72 15.93 3.78
N LYS A 70 -18.10 16.64 2.83
CA LYS A 70 -18.39 18.03 2.47
C LYS A 70 -19.46 18.18 1.38
N GLY A 71 -20.13 17.11 0.98
CA GLY A 71 -21.15 17.16 -0.07
C GLY A 71 -20.62 17.61 -1.43
N GLY A 72 -19.36 17.31 -1.75
CA GLY A 72 -18.71 17.69 -3.02
C GLY A 72 -17.92 19.00 -2.98
N ALA A 73 -17.99 19.77 -1.89
CA ALA A 73 -17.20 21.00 -1.76
C ALA A 73 -15.70 20.71 -1.56
N LYS A 74 -14.86 21.70 -1.87
CA LYS A 74 -13.41 21.63 -1.67
C LYS A 74 -13.09 21.42 -0.16
N PRO A 75 -12.37 20.36 0.21
CA PRO A 75 -12.01 20.11 1.61
C PRO A 75 -10.87 21.02 2.07
N SER A 76 -10.85 21.33 3.36
CA SER A 76 -9.68 21.86 4.07
C SER A 76 -8.65 20.77 4.38
N SER A 77 -7.48 21.13 4.91
CA SER A 77 -6.50 20.15 5.39
C SER A 77 -7.02 19.31 6.55
N GLU A 78 -7.81 19.91 7.46
CA GLU A 78 -8.46 19.20 8.56
C GLU A 78 -9.51 18.21 8.04
N ASP A 79 -10.30 18.59 7.02
CA ASP A 79 -11.24 17.68 6.38
C ASP A 79 -10.52 16.46 5.77
N VAL A 80 -9.37 16.67 5.10
CA VAL A 80 -8.57 15.58 4.52
C VAL A 80 -7.97 14.68 5.60
N LYS A 81 -7.48 15.25 6.71
CA LYS A 81 -7.04 14.48 7.89
C LYS A 81 -8.18 13.60 8.41
N ASN A 82 -9.37 14.16 8.62
CA ASN A 82 -10.53 13.41 9.09
C ASN A 82 -10.95 12.34 8.07
N GLY A 83 -10.79 12.61 6.77
CA GLY A 83 -11.02 11.64 5.70
C GLY A 83 -10.03 10.47 5.73
N LEU A 84 -8.77 10.73 6.07
CA LEU A 84 -7.74 9.70 6.28
C LEU A 84 -8.08 8.85 7.51
N GLU A 85 -8.43 9.48 8.63
CA GLU A 85 -8.82 8.82 9.90
C GLU A 85 -10.15 8.06 9.80
N ALA A 86 -10.86 8.16 8.68
CA ALA A 86 -12.07 7.40 8.36
C ALA A 86 -11.81 6.23 7.40
N VAL A 87 -10.57 5.99 6.97
CA VAL A 87 -10.23 4.86 6.09
C VAL A 87 -10.42 3.55 6.84
N LYS A 88 -11.31 2.68 6.32
CA LYS A 88 -11.62 1.37 6.89
C LYS A 88 -11.64 0.30 5.80
N GLY A 89 -10.97 -0.82 6.06
CA GLY A 89 -10.99 -2.00 5.18
C GLY A 89 -10.47 -1.74 3.76
N PHE A 90 -9.60 -0.76 3.57
CA PHE A 90 -9.09 -0.41 2.24
C PHE A 90 -8.04 -1.44 1.80
N THR A 91 -8.33 -2.20 0.72
CA THR A 91 -7.47 -3.29 0.24
C THR A 91 -6.77 -3.03 -1.09
N LEU A 92 -7.21 -2.01 -1.83
CA LEU A 92 -6.75 -1.71 -3.20
C LEU A 92 -6.73 -2.96 -4.10
N GLY A 93 -7.80 -3.76 -4.08
CA GLY A 93 -7.88 -5.00 -4.86
C GLY A 93 -6.88 -6.08 -4.40
N GLY A 94 -6.51 -6.09 -3.12
CA GLY A 94 -5.56 -7.03 -2.55
C GLY A 94 -4.09 -6.60 -2.63
N MET A 95 -3.79 -5.42 -3.21
CA MET A 95 -2.44 -4.86 -3.20
C MET A 95 -1.99 -4.47 -1.79
N VAL A 96 -2.91 -4.09 -0.91
CA VAL A 96 -2.62 -3.80 0.49
C VAL A 96 -3.49 -4.67 1.40
N PRO A 97 -3.08 -4.93 2.66
CA PRO A 97 -3.95 -5.55 3.67
C PRO A 97 -5.19 -4.68 3.88
N PRO A 98 -6.22 -5.15 4.61
CA PRO A 98 -7.37 -4.31 4.95
C PRO A 98 -6.96 -3.17 5.90
N MET A 99 -6.40 -2.11 5.32
CA MET A 99 -5.82 -0.99 6.03
C MET A 99 -6.91 -0.21 6.76
N GLU A 100 -6.65 0.13 8.02
CA GLU A 100 -7.51 0.98 8.82
C GLU A 100 -6.71 2.09 9.48
N VAL A 101 -7.01 3.33 9.12
CA VAL A 101 -6.42 4.50 9.77
C VAL A 101 -7.48 5.10 10.68
N THR A 102 -7.08 5.41 11.91
CA THR A 102 -7.96 5.99 12.95
C THR A 102 -7.28 7.18 13.59
N GLN A 103 -7.98 7.97 14.38
CA GLN A 103 -7.37 9.06 15.13
C GLN A 103 -6.21 8.61 16.02
N GLU A 104 -6.31 7.40 16.59
CA GLU A 104 -5.30 6.82 17.49
C GLU A 104 -4.20 6.03 16.75
N ASP A 105 -4.38 5.72 15.47
CA ASP A 105 -3.49 4.85 14.69
C ASP A 105 -3.36 5.32 13.24
N HIS A 106 -2.32 6.12 12.96
CA HIS A 106 -1.97 6.62 11.62
C HIS A 106 -1.09 5.65 10.82
N GLU A 107 -0.72 4.50 11.39
CA GLU A 107 0.08 3.48 10.69
C GLU A 107 -0.77 2.64 9.75
N GLY A 108 -2.05 2.43 10.06
CA GLY A 108 -2.94 1.59 9.26
C GLY A 108 -3.00 0.13 9.69
N GLY A 109 -2.31 -0.24 10.78
CA GLY A 109 -2.33 -1.58 11.36
C GLY A 109 -1.01 -2.36 11.35
N GLY A 110 0.10 -1.79 10.86
CA GLY A 110 1.45 -2.39 10.98
C GLY A 110 1.59 -3.77 10.34
N TRP A 111 1.00 -3.90 9.15
CA TRP A 111 0.93 -5.14 8.41
C TRP A 111 2.14 -5.35 7.50
N VAL A 112 2.59 -6.60 7.42
CA VAL A 112 3.60 -7.04 6.46
C VAL A 112 3.24 -8.42 5.91
N GLN A 113 3.84 -8.78 4.78
CA GLN A 113 3.75 -10.09 4.17
C GLN A 113 5.14 -10.56 3.78
N VAL A 114 5.44 -11.85 4.00
CA VAL A 114 6.72 -12.43 3.60
C VAL A 114 6.66 -12.80 2.12
N TRP A 115 7.76 -12.53 1.43
CA TRP A 115 8.01 -12.91 0.05
C TRP A 115 9.37 -13.61 -0.03
N THR A 116 9.45 -14.63 -0.87
CA THR A 116 10.64 -15.47 -1.01
C THR A 116 11.08 -15.46 -2.45
N VAL A 117 12.39 -15.30 -2.69
CA VAL A 117 12.95 -15.43 -4.03
C VAL A 117 12.89 -16.90 -4.45
N LYS A 118 12.11 -17.19 -5.48
CA LYS A 118 11.98 -18.53 -6.07
C LYS A 118 12.00 -18.43 -7.60
N GLY A 119 12.88 -19.17 -8.25
CA GLY A 119 12.97 -19.21 -9.72
C GLY A 119 13.23 -17.83 -10.35
N GLY A 120 14.02 -16.99 -9.69
CA GLY A 120 14.38 -15.67 -10.24
C GLY A 120 13.37 -14.54 -10.01
N GLN A 121 12.37 -14.73 -9.14
CA GLN A 121 11.35 -13.73 -8.81
C GLN A 121 10.91 -13.80 -7.35
N LEU A 122 10.28 -12.74 -6.83
CA LEU A 122 9.62 -12.78 -5.53
C LEU A 122 8.28 -13.52 -5.65
N VAL A 123 8.08 -14.53 -4.82
CA VAL A 123 6.84 -15.28 -4.69
C VAL A 123 6.29 -15.06 -3.29
N LYS A 124 4.99 -14.79 -3.17
CA LYS A 124 4.29 -14.61 -1.88
C LYS A 124 4.48 -15.87 -1.02
N ASP A 125 4.85 -15.67 0.24
CA ASP A 125 5.14 -16.74 1.20
C ASP A 125 4.36 -16.51 2.50
N GLY A 126 3.08 -16.89 2.50
CA GLY A 126 2.17 -16.65 3.62
C GLY A 126 1.32 -15.39 3.49
N ASP A 127 0.37 -15.24 4.39
CA ASP A 127 -0.60 -14.15 4.37
C ASP A 127 -0.09 -12.88 5.07
N TRP A 128 -0.89 -11.83 4.98
CA TRP A 128 -0.66 -10.61 5.76
C TRP A 128 -0.68 -10.94 7.25
N PHE A 129 0.30 -10.45 7.98
CA PHE A 129 0.35 -10.55 9.44
C PHE A 129 0.73 -9.21 10.05
N GLN A 130 0.30 -9.00 11.29
CA GLN A 130 0.64 -7.82 12.06
C GLN A 130 1.81 -8.14 12.99
N ALA A 131 2.58 -7.11 13.32
CA ALA A 131 3.46 -7.16 14.48
C ALA A 131 2.65 -7.29 15.79
N TYR A 132 3.34 -7.40 16.93
CA TYR A 132 2.74 -7.50 18.27
C TYR A 132 2.04 -6.18 18.69
N ARG A 133 0.89 -5.87 18.09
CA ARG A 133 0.18 -4.57 18.24
C ARG A 133 -0.03 -4.19 19.70
N ASP A 134 -0.45 -5.12 20.54
CA ASP A 134 -0.71 -4.84 21.97
C ASP A 134 0.57 -4.47 22.73
N VAL A 135 1.70 -5.06 22.37
CA VAL A 135 3.01 -4.73 22.97
C VAL A 135 3.45 -3.36 22.47
N ILE A 136 3.35 -3.11 21.17
CA ILE A 136 3.75 -1.83 20.56
C ILE A 136 2.91 -0.68 21.12
N LYS A 137 1.59 -0.83 21.19
CA LYS A 137 0.67 0.17 21.74
C LYS A 137 0.98 0.53 23.19
N LYS A 138 1.36 -0.45 24.03
CA LYS A 138 1.80 -0.19 25.41
C LYS A 138 3.04 0.72 25.46
N HIS A 139 3.98 0.53 24.55
CA HIS A 139 5.19 1.37 24.48
C HIS A 139 4.87 2.77 23.94
N LEU A 140 4.01 2.88 22.91
CA LEU A 140 3.58 4.18 22.37
C LEU A 140 2.85 5.03 23.41
N ALA A 141 1.99 4.42 24.22
CA ALA A 141 1.28 5.10 25.30
C ALA A 141 2.20 5.57 26.44
N ALA A 142 3.36 4.93 26.63
CA ALA A 142 4.33 5.32 27.67
C ALA A 142 5.22 6.50 27.25
N THR A 143 5.23 6.85 25.97
CA THR A 143 6.04 7.94 25.41
C THR A 143 5.28 9.25 25.17
N ASN A 144 3.96 9.26 25.40
CA ASN A 144 3.09 10.45 25.35
C ASN A 144 2.70 10.89 26.76
#